data_AF-A0A1Q9NPQ5-F1
#
_entry.id   AF-A0A1Q9NPQ5-F1
#
_cell.length_a   1.000
_cell.length_b   1.000
_cell.length_c   1.000
_cell.angle_alpha   90.00
_cell.angle_beta   90.00
_cell.angle_gamma   90.00
#
_symmetry.space_group_name_H-M   'P 1'
#
loop_
_entity.id
_entity.type
_entity.pdbx_description
1 polymer ?
#
loop_
_entity_poly.entity_id
_entity_poly.type
_entity_poly.pdbx_seq_one_letter_code
_entity_poly.pdbx_strand_id
1 'polypeptide(L)'
;MLKIDLSGTWYFIQEFENEKEPISIPGDNYTALIKAGKILHPYEGTNENDVQWLGKKNWIFYRSFIVEEDFLKKRGIFLNIESLDTIAEVYINNHFVCFSDNMFIRQRIDITDNLFKGENEINIVFFSSEKIASERAKSLPYEVPYADRIITSKHRNLIRKVQCHSGWDWGPCLMVSGIYGDVYIGAVDQARIDYVHTSS
;
A
#
# COMPACT_ATOMS: atom_id res chain seq x y z
N MET A 1 23.51 -0.60 -10.83
CA MET A 1 22.72 -0.53 -9.60
C MET A 1 22.37 -1.95 -9.21
N LEU A 2 22.71 -2.38 -8.00
CA LEU A 2 22.26 -3.68 -7.49
C LEU A 2 20.80 -3.54 -7.03
N LYS A 3 19.98 -4.56 -7.28
CA LYS A 3 18.54 -4.55 -6.96
C LYS A 3 18.15 -5.88 -6.33
N ILE A 4 17.43 -5.82 -5.21
CA ILE A 4 16.67 -6.93 -4.65
C ILE A 4 15.22 -6.69 -5.03
N ASP A 5 14.69 -7.52 -5.92
CA ASP A 5 13.28 -7.44 -6.30
C ASP A 5 12.40 -7.96 -5.16
N LEU A 6 11.42 -7.14 -4.77
CA LEU A 6 10.44 -7.49 -3.76
C LEU A 6 9.08 -7.80 -4.39
N SER A 7 8.97 -7.90 -5.71
CA SER A 7 7.76 -8.41 -6.38
C SER A 7 7.55 -9.91 -6.12
N GLY A 8 6.33 -10.41 -6.33
CA GLY A 8 5.95 -11.81 -6.13
C GLY A 8 5.09 -12.03 -4.89
N THR A 9 5.24 -13.18 -4.23
CA THR A 9 4.39 -13.56 -3.11
C THR A 9 4.79 -12.82 -1.83
N TRP A 10 3.82 -12.14 -1.25
CA TRP A 10 3.80 -11.63 0.11
C TRP A 10 2.70 -12.35 0.87
N TYR A 11 2.55 -12.00 2.13
CA TYR A 11 1.40 -12.39 2.92
C TYR A 11 0.76 -11.14 3.52
N PHE A 12 -0.53 -11.22 3.80
CA PHE A 12 -1.26 -10.18 4.49
C PHE A 12 -2.19 -10.75 5.54
N ILE A 13 -2.51 -9.92 6.53
CA ILE A 13 -3.38 -10.27 7.64
C ILE A 13 -4.26 -9.07 7.98
N GLN A 14 -5.52 -9.32 8.33
CA GLN A 14 -6.36 -8.29 8.92
C GLN A 14 -5.84 -8.01 10.34
N GLU A 15 -5.74 -6.74 10.71
CA GLU A 15 -5.36 -6.36 12.09
C GLU A 15 -6.23 -7.11 13.13
N PHE A 16 -5.56 -7.70 14.12
CA PHE A 16 -6.11 -8.53 15.21
C PHE A 16 -6.62 -9.93 14.83
N GLU A 17 -6.48 -10.37 13.58
CA GLU A 17 -6.71 -11.76 13.20
C GLU A 17 -5.41 -12.59 13.31
N ASN A 18 -5.54 -13.91 13.22
CA ASN A 18 -4.39 -14.85 13.26
C ASN A 18 -4.11 -15.53 11.91
N GLU A 19 -5.07 -15.51 10.98
CA GLU A 19 -4.95 -16.19 9.70
C GLU A 19 -4.28 -15.29 8.67
N LYS A 20 -3.18 -15.78 8.09
CA LYS A 20 -2.37 -15.09 7.10
C LYS A 20 -2.70 -15.64 5.72
N GLU A 21 -2.97 -14.75 4.78
CA GLU A 21 -3.31 -15.12 3.41
C GLU A 21 -2.19 -14.70 2.45
N PRO A 22 -1.89 -15.50 1.41
CA PRO A 22 -0.93 -15.10 0.40
C PRO A 22 -1.50 -13.99 -0.49
N ILE A 23 -0.64 -13.05 -0.89
CA ILE A 23 -0.97 -11.97 -1.82
C ILE A 23 0.15 -11.80 -2.85
N SER A 24 -0.22 -11.67 -4.12
CA SER A 24 0.74 -11.35 -5.17
C SER A 24 0.94 -9.83 -5.23
N ILE A 25 2.20 -9.38 -5.20
CA ILE A 25 2.58 -7.98 -5.37
C ILE A 25 3.32 -7.83 -6.71
N PRO A 26 2.91 -6.90 -7.60
CA PRO A 26 1.84 -5.91 -7.44
C PRO A 26 0.43 -6.52 -7.32
N GLY A 27 -0.41 -5.94 -6.45
CA GLY A 27 -1.77 -6.40 -6.19
C GLY A 27 -2.40 -5.86 -4.91
N ASP A 28 -3.62 -6.30 -4.63
CA ASP A 28 -4.45 -5.83 -3.52
C ASP A 28 -5.15 -6.96 -2.74
N ASN A 29 -5.60 -6.58 -1.54
CA ASN A 29 -6.26 -7.47 -0.59
C ASN A 29 -7.58 -8.07 -1.13
N TYR A 30 -8.36 -7.36 -1.95
CA TYR A 30 -9.60 -7.91 -2.51
C TYR A 30 -9.28 -9.05 -3.48
N THR A 31 -8.38 -8.81 -4.42
CA THR A 31 -7.93 -9.82 -5.39
C THR A 31 -7.34 -11.04 -4.70
N ALA A 32 -6.57 -10.85 -3.62
CA ALA A 32 -6.00 -11.94 -2.83
C ALA A 32 -7.10 -12.77 -2.13
N LEU A 33 -8.07 -12.12 -1.48
CA LEU A 33 -9.17 -12.81 -0.81
C LEU A 33 -10.09 -13.56 -1.78
N ILE A 34 -10.30 -13.02 -2.99
CA ILE A 34 -11.01 -13.73 -4.07
C ILE A 34 -10.27 -15.01 -4.45
N LYS A 35 -8.95 -14.92 -4.68
CA LYS A 35 -8.11 -16.08 -5.02
C LYS A 35 -8.06 -17.13 -3.90
N ALA A 36 -8.11 -16.70 -2.66
CA ALA A 36 -8.19 -17.57 -1.48
C ALA A 36 -9.60 -18.16 -1.26
N GLY A 37 -10.62 -17.74 -2.03
CA GLY A 37 -12.00 -18.18 -1.85
C GLY A 37 -12.67 -17.67 -0.57
N LYS A 38 -12.11 -16.62 0.06
CA LYS A 38 -12.63 -16.03 1.31
C LYS A 38 -13.77 -15.05 1.08
N ILE A 39 -13.86 -14.49 -0.13
CA ILE A 39 -14.97 -13.64 -0.56
C ILE A 39 -15.43 -14.06 -1.95
N LEU A 40 -16.71 -13.81 -2.24
CA LEU A 40 -17.23 -13.91 -3.60
C LEU A 40 -16.72 -12.77 -4.47
N HIS A 41 -16.76 -12.95 -5.79
CA HIS A 41 -16.33 -11.92 -6.72
C HIS A 41 -17.27 -10.69 -6.60
N PRO A 42 -16.76 -9.48 -6.27
CA PRO A 42 -17.61 -8.32 -5.99
C PRO A 42 -18.44 -7.83 -7.18
N TYR A 43 -18.02 -8.14 -8.40
CA TYR A 43 -18.73 -7.74 -9.63
C TYR A 43 -19.91 -8.66 -9.98
N GLU A 44 -20.13 -9.73 -9.22
CA GLU A 44 -21.26 -10.63 -9.46
C GLU A 44 -22.47 -10.21 -8.62
N GLY A 45 -23.60 -9.95 -9.30
CA GLY A 45 -24.87 -9.63 -8.65
C GLY A 45 -24.75 -8.44 -7.71
N THR A 46 -25.00 -8.68 -6.41
CA THR A 46 -24.95 -7.67 -5.34
C THR A 46 -23.81 -7.91 -4.35
N ASN A 47 -22.85 -8.76 -4.69
CA ASN A 47 -21.76 -9.19 -3.80
C ASN A 47 -20.88 -8.01 -3.33
N GLU A 48 -20.88 -6.90 -4.06
CA GLU A 48 -20.26 -5.64 -3.62
C GLU A 48 -20.66 -5.27 -2.18
N ASN A 49 -21.93 -5.45 -1.81
CA ASN A 49 -22.42 -5.10 -0.48
C ASN A 49 -21.78 -5.95 0.62
N ASP A 50 -21.45 -7.20 0.31
CA ASP A 50 -20.92 -8.18 1.26
C ASP A 50 -19.42 -7.96 1.56
N VAL A 51 -18.74 -7.15 0.74
CA VAL A 51 -17.29 -6.89 0.85
C VAL A 51 -16.95 -5.49 1.35
N GLN A 52 -17.95 -4.66 1.68
CA GLN A 52 -17.74 -3.28 2.16
C GLN A 52 -16.96 -3.21 3.48
N TRP A 53 -16.96 -4.27 4.27
CA TRP A 53 -16.21 -4.33 5.53
C TRP A 53 -14.69 -4.27 5.31
N LEU A 54 -14.18 -4.72 4.15
CA LEU A 54 -12.75 -4.75 3.85
C LEU A 54 -12.10 -3.36 3.88
N GLY A 55 -12.79 -2.35 3.34
CA GLY A 55 -12.33 -0.96 3.34
C GLY A 55 -12.28 -0.32 4.74
N LYS A 56 -12.97 -0.91 5.73
CA LYS A 56 -13.09 -0.42 7.11
C LYS A 56 -12.04 -1.02 8.06
N LYS A 57 -11.23 -1.95 7.57
CA LYS A 57 -10.21 -2.66 8.34
C LYS A 57 -8.81 -2.15 8.02
N ASN A 58 -7.91 -2.35 8.98
CA ASN A 58 -6.49 -2.19 8.79
C ASN A 58 -5.91 -3.53 8.31
N TRP A 59 -4.87 -3.47 7.50
CA TRP A 59 -4.24 -4.64 6.90
C TRP A 59 -2.73 -4.55 7.06
N ILE A 60 -2.09 -5.65 7.42
CA ILE A 60 -0.64 -5.72 7.56
C ILE A 60 -0.12 -6.63 6.46
N PHE A 61 0.71 -6.09 5.58
CA PHE A 61 1.37 -6.80 4.48
C PHE A 61 2.80 -7.06 4.91
N TYR A 62 3.30 -8.28 4.75
CA TYR A 62 4.64 -8.63 5.20
C TYR A 62 5.34 -9.59 4.24
N ARG A 63 6.68 -9.49 4.22
CA ARG A 63 7.56 -10.36 3.45
C ARG A 63 8.97 -10.40 4.05
N SER A 64 9.57 -11.58 4.00
CA SER A 64 11.00 -11.75 4.28
C SER A 64 11.82 -11.76 2.99
N PHE A 65 13.07 -11.30 3.07
CA PHE A 65 14.02 -11.28 1.96
C PHE A 65 15.45 -11.42 2.47
N ILE A 66 16.35 -11.90 1.61
CA ILE A 66 17.75 -12.13 1.96
C ILE A 66 18.61 -10.96 1.46
N VAL A 67 19.49 -10.46 2.32
CA VAL A 67 20.48 -9.44 1.99
C VAL A 67 21.88 -10.03 2.15
N GLU A 68 22.63 -10.02 1.05
CA GLU A 68 24.02 -10.46 1.01
C GLU A 68 24.98 -9.37 1.50
N GLU A 69 26.14 -9.79 1.99
CA GLU A 69 27.15 -8.88 2.56
C GLU A 69 27.65 -7.84 1.55
N ASP A 70 27.79 -8.23 0.28
CA ASP A 70 28.24 -7.32 -0.78
C ASP A 70 27.21 -6.21 -1.10
N PHE A 71 25.93 -6.46 -0.79
CA PHE A 71 24.88 -5.45 -0.92
C PHE A 71 25.02 -4.37 0.17
N LEU A 72 25.38 -4.78 1.39
CA LEU A 72 25.57 -3.89 2.54
C LEU A 72 26.84 -3.02 2.44
N LYS A 73 27.81 -3.41 1.60
CA LYS A 73 29.03 -2.61 1.34
C LYS A 73 28.76 -1.37 0.47
N LYS A 74 27.55 -1.23 -0.08
CA LYS A 74 27.18 -0.07 -0.90
C LYS A 74 26.95 1.16 -0.04
N ARG A 75 27.32 2.33 -0.58
CA ARG A 75 27.27 3.60 0.17
C ARG A 75 25.86 4.12 0.41
N GLY A 76 24.92 3.82 -0.48
CA GLY A 76 23.52 4.19 -0.30
C GLY A 76 22.61 3.03 -0.68
N ILE A 77 21.71 2.68 0.23
CA ILE A 77 20.70 1.65 0.05
C ILE A 77 19.33 2.27 0.28
N PHE A 78 18.41 2.06 -0.66
CA PHE A 78 17.07 2.64 -0.60
C PHE A 78 15.99 1.61 -0.91
N LEU A 79 14.84 1.77 -0.25
CA LEU A 79 13.59 1.12 -0.62
C LEU A 79 12.89 1.98 -1.68
N ASN A 80 12.44 1.36 -2.76
CA ASN A 80 11.56 1.95 -3.76
C ASN A 80 10.21 1.22 -3.73
N ILE A 81 9.14 1.96 -3.54
CA ILE A 81 7.76 1.48 -3.73
C ILE A 81 7.06 2.47 -4.67
N GLU A 82 6.62 2.00 -5.82
CA GLU A 82 6.01 2.86 -6.84
C GLU A 82 4.68 3.45 -6.40
N SER A 83 3.81 2.66 -5.76
CA SER A 83 2.54 3.14 -5.24
C SER A 83 2.09 2.30 -4.04
N LEU A 84 1.74 3.00 -2.95
CA LEU A 84 1.06 2.45 -1.79
C LEU A 84 -0.38 2.96 -1.82
N ASP A 85 -1.37 2.08 -1.84
CA ASP A 85 -2.78 2.45 -1.77
C ASP A 85 -3.36 2.22 -0.36
N THR A 86 -3.51 3.25 0.49
CA THR A 86 -3.03 4.64 0.33
C THR A 86 -2.31 5.09 1.59
N ILE A 87 -3.02 5.06 2.73
CA ILE A 87 -2.48 5.45 4.02
C ILE A 87 -1.74 4.26 4.61
N ALA A 88 -0.42 4.33 4.68
CA ALA A 88 0.40 3.22 5.11
C ALA A 88 1.63 3.66 5.90
N GLU A 89 2.00 2.85 6.89
CA GLU A 89 3.30 2.90 7.55
C GLU A 89 4.17 1.74 7.06
N VAL A 90 5.43 2.02 6.76
CA VAL A 90 6.41 1.04 6.29
C VAL A 90 7.46 0.83 7.37
N TYR A 91 7.76 -0.44 7.62
CA TYR A 91 8.73 -0.89 8.59
C TYR A 91 9.73 -1.86 7.94
N ILE A 92 11.01 -1.69 8.26
CA ILE A 92 12.07 -2.66 7.94
C ILE A 92 12.64 -3.18 9.25
N ASN A 93 12.61 -4.49 9.46
CA ASN A 93 13.09 -5.13 10.70
C ASN A 93 12.51 -4.47 11.97
N ASN A 94 11.20 -4.18 11.95
CA ASN A 94 10.45 -3.48 13.00
C ASN A 94 10.85 -2.01 13.27
N HIS A 95 11.71 -1.43 12.44
CA HIS A 95 12.02 0.00 12.47
C HIS A 95 11.12 0.75 11.48
N PHE A 96 10.41 1.77 11.96
CA PHE A 96 9.64 2.68 11.10
C PHE A 96 10.59 3.41 10.13
N VAL A 97 10.26 3.38 8.83
CA VAL A 97 11.07 4.05 7.79
C VAL A 97 10.28 5.08 6.99
N CYS A 98 8.96 4.94 6.86
CA CYS A 98 8.16 5.84 6.05
C CYS A 98 6.68 5.82 6.41
N PHE A 99 6.03 6.97 6.29
CA PHE A 99 4.58 7.11 6.25
C PHE A 99 4.17 7.65 4.88
N SER A 100 3.18 7.01 4.26
CA SER A 100 2.56 7.42 3.00
C SER A 100 1.08 7.70 3.22
N ASP A 101 0.56 8.79 2.65
CA ASP A 101 -0.88 9.08 2.62
C ASP A 101 -1.38 9.46 1.22
N ASN A 102 -0.60 9.13 0.19
CA ASN A 102 -0.86 9.51 -1.19
C ASN A 102 -0.44 8.42 -2.18
N MET A 103 -1.44 7.78 -2.79
CA MET A 103 -1.27 6.67 -3.73
C MET A 103 -0.52 7.07 -4.99
N PHE A 104 -0.54 8.37 -5.34
CA PHE A 104 0.03 8.89 -6.57
C PHE A 104 1.48 9.33 -6.43
N ILE A 105 2.10 9.10 -5.27
CA ILE A 105 3.49 9.47 -5.01
C ILE A 105 4.30 8.21 -4.71
N ARG A 106 5.33 8.01 -5.53
CA ARG A 106 6.36 6.99 -5.32
C ARG A 106 7.12 7.26 -4.02
N GLN A 107 7.30 6.21 -3.23
CA GLN A 107 8.14 6.24 -2.05
C GLN A 107 9.56 5.79 -2.40
N ARG A 108 10.54 6.63 -2.08
CA ARG A 108 11.98 6.30 -2.16
C ARG A 108 12.64 6.71 -0.86
N ILE A 109 13.03 5.71 -0.08
CA ILE A 109 13.38 5.88 1.34
C ILE A 109 14.77 5.33 1.56
N ASP A 110 15.66 6.07 2.21
CA ASP A 110 16.95 5.54 2.65
C ASP A 110 16.72 4.51 3.77
N ILE A 111 17.26 3.32 3.60
CA ILE A 111 17.16 2.23 4.57
C ILE A 111 18.54 1.61 4.89
N THR A 112 19.61 2.36 4.63
CA THR A 112 21.00 1.90 4.76
C THR A 112 21.28 1.33 6.15
N ASP A 113 20.78 2.00 7.20
CA ASP A 113 21.01 1.61 8.59
C ASP A 113 19.96 0.62 9.13
N ASN A 114 18.98 0.20 8.31
CA ASN A 114 17.90 -0.68 8.75
C ASN A 114 18.11 -2.15 8.35
N LEU A 115 19.15 -2.47 7.60
CA LEU A 115 19.40 -3.82 7.07
C LEU A 115 20.57 -4.51 7.76
N PHE A 116 20.53 -5.83 7.81
CA PHE A 116 21.64 -6.67 8.25
C PHE A 116 21.84 -7.86 7.30
N LYS A 117 22.99 -8.55 7.42
CA LYS A 117 23.31 -9.70 6.57
C LYS A 117 22.38 -10.87 6.90
N GLY A 118 21.79 -11.49 5.89
CA GLY A 118 20.87 -12.62 6.03
C GLY A 118 19.42 -12.21 5.86
N GLU A 119 18.53 -12.84 6.61
CA GLU A 119 17.08 -12.64 6.49
C GLU A 119 16.62 -11.34 7.15
N ASN A 120 15.95 -10.50 6.37
CA ASN A 120 15.35 -9.25 6.80
C ASN A 120 13.84 -9.30 6.50
N GLU A 121 13.09 -8.44 7.16
CA GLU A 121 11.65 -8.35 7.02
C GLU A 121 11.20 -6.94 6.63
N ILE A 122 10.21 -6.86 5.75
CA ILE A 122 9.45 -5.65 5.46
C ILE A 122 8.01 -5.86 5.91
N ASN A 123 7.47 -4.90 6.66
CA ASN A 123 6.07 -4.85 7.06
C ASN A 123 5.47 -3.53 6.59
N ILE A 124 4.26 -3.57 6.04
CA ILE A 124 3.51 -2.40 5.61
C ILE A 124 2.12 -2.46 6.24
N VAL A 125 1.84 -1.52 7.12
CA VAL A 125 0.56 -1.39 7.81
C VAL A 125 -0.31 -0.41 7.05
N PHE A 126 -1.33 -0.91 6.36
CA PHE A 126 -2.35 -0.10 5.71
C PHE A 126 -3.48 0.24 6.68
N PHE A 127 -3.77 1.52 6.82
CA PHE A 127 -4.89 2.00 7.61
C PHE A 127 -6.14 2.13 6.74
N SER A 128 -7.31 1.88 7.34
CA SER A 128 -8.58 2.06 6.67
C SER A 128 -8.74 3.48 6.13
N SER A 129 -8.76 3.59 4.80
CA SER A 129 -8.94 4.87 4.10
C SER A 129 -10.28 5.53 4.45
N GLU A 130 -11.33 4.74 4.72
CA GLU A 130 -12.65 5.28 5.11
C GLU A 130 -12.62 5.92 6.49
N LYS A 131 -11.95 5.28 7.46
CA LYS A 131 -11.80 5.80 8.82
C LYS A 131 -11.01 7.10 8.79
N ILE A 132 -9.86 7.11 8.12
CA ILE A 132 -9.01 8.31 8.01
C ILE A 132 -9.75 9.44 7.29
N ALA A 133 -10.48 9.16 6.21
CA ALA A 133 -11.28 10.17 5.52
C ALA A 133 -12.35 10.79 6.45
N SER A 134 -13.02 9.95 7.23
CA SER A 134 -14.03 10.39 8.21
C SER A 134 -13.43 11.19 9.37
N GLU A 135 -12.24 10.81 9.85
CA GLU A 135 -11.50 11.55 10.88
C GLU A 135 -11.03 12.91 10.39
N ARG A 136 -10.48 12.96 9.17
CA ARG A 136 -10.11 14.22 8.49
C ARG A 136 -11.33 15.12 8.31
N ALA A 137 -12.49 14.58 7.99
CA ALA A 137 -13.72 15.38 7.88
C ALA A 137 -14.14 16.00 9.22
N LYS A 138 -14.06 15.23 10.31
CA LYS A 138 -14.41 15.68 11.66
C LYS A 138 -13.46 16.75 12.20
N SER A 139 -12.21 16.78 11.74
CA SER A 139 -11.22 17.77 12.20
C SER A 139 -11.30 19.11 11.47
N LEU A 140 -12.07 19.20 10.37
CA LEU A 140 -12.25 20.44 9.63
C LEU A 140 -13.26 21.36 10.33
N PRO A 141 -13.05 22.69 10.26
CA PRO A 141 -13.97 23.66 10.86
C PRO A 141 -15.27 23.84 10.07
N TYR A 142 -15.38 23.21 8.90
CA TYR A 142 -16.55 23.25 8.03
C TYR A 142 -16.68 21.95 7.24
N GLU A 143 -17.89 21.65 6.77
CA GLU A 143 -18.15 20.51 5.90
C GLU A 143 -17.64 20.78 4.49
N VAL A 144 -16.82 19.85 3.97
CA VAL A 144 -16.42 19.85 2.56
C VAL A 144 -17.42 18.99 1.77
N PRO A 145 -18.15 19.57 0.80
CA PRO A 145 -19.12 18.81 0.02
C PRO A 145 -18.49 17.61 -0.69
N TYR A 146 -19.22 16.50 -0.70
CA TYR A 146 -18.89 15.29 -1.44
C TYR A 146 -20.18 14.72 -2.05
N ALA A 147 -20.06 13.93 -3.11
CA ALA A 147 -21.21 13.25 -3.68
C ALA A 147 -21.65 12.11 -2.74
N ASP A 148 -22.94 12.06 -2.40
CA ASP A 148 -23.50 11.19 -1.36
C ASP A 148 -24.45 10.10 -1.90
N ARG A 149 -24.99 10.29 -3.12
CA ARG A 149 -26.02 9.41 -3.70
C ARG A 149 -25.51 8.09 -4.26
N ILE A 150 -24.26 8.03 -4.69
CA ILE A 150 -23.68 6.88 -5.41
C ILE A 150 -22.46 6.30 -4.65
N ILE A 151 -21.95 7.05 -3.68
CA ILE A 151 -20.73 6.72 -2.95
C ILE A 151 -21.11 6.14 -1.60
N THR A 152 -20.70 4.90 -1.33
CA THR A 152 -20.87 4.27 0.00
C THR A 152 -19.74 4.64 0.96
N SER A 153 -18.63 5.18 0.45
CA SER A 153 -17.46 5.60 1.22
C SER A 153 -17.30 7.13 1.27
N LYS A 154 -17.79 7.74 2.35
CA LYS A 154 -17.87 9.20 2.53
C LYS A 154 -16.50 9.86 2.65
N HIS A 155 -16.45 11.18 2.41
CA HIS A 155 -15.27 12.04 2.64
C HIS A 155 -13.99 11.66 1.86
N ARG A 156 -14.13 10.83 0.84
CA ARG A 156 -13.07 10.40 -0.09
C ARG A 156 -12.22 11.53 -0.69
N ASN A 157 -12.78 12.74 -0.77
CA ASN A 157 -12.14 13.96 -1.27
C ASN A 157 -11.06 14.48 -0.31
N LEU A 158 -11.02 13.98 0.92
CA LEU A 158 -10.02 14.33 1.94
C LEU A 158 -8.82 13.36 1.96
N ILE A 159 -8.78 12.37 1.07
CA ILE A 159 -7.66 11.43 0.93
C ILE A 159 -7.13 11.40 -0.51
N ARG A 160 -5.83 11.16 -0.66
CA ARG A 160 -5.15 11.13 -1.97
C ARG A 160 -5.09 9.70 -2.53
N LYS A 161 -6.27 9.14 -2.77
CA LYS A 161 -6.52 7.80 -3.34
C LYS A 161 -7.19 7.91 -4.71
N VAL A 162 -7.15 6.84 -5.53
CA VAL A 162 -8.01 6.75 -6.73
C VAL A 162 -9.46 7.01 -6.36
N GLN A 163 -10.04 7.93 -7.12
CA GLN A 163 -11.24 8.61 -6.67
C GLN A 163 -12.51 7.77 -6.95
N CYS A 164 -12.53 6.93 -7.97
CA CYS A 164 -13.66 6.03 -8.22
C CYS A 164 -13.71 4.79 -7.30
N HIS A 165 -12.67 4.50 -6.51
CA HIS A 165 -12.67 3.35 -5.59
C HIS A 165 -13.78 3.41 -4.53
N SER A 166 -14.27 4.62 -4.23
CA SER A 166 -15.37 4.86 -3.29
C SER A 166 -16.77 4.69 -3.91
N GLY A 167 -16.85 4.18 -5.15
CA GLY A 167 -18.07 4.14 -5.95
C GLY A 167 -18.20 5.36 -6.86
N TRP A 168 -18.84 5.15 -8.01
CA TRP A 168 -19.13 6.18 -9.00
C TRP A 168 -20.37 5.79 -9.83
N ASP A 169 -20.91 6.68 -10.67
CA ASP A 169 -22.13 6.42 -11.46
C ASP A 169 -22.02 5.25 -12.47
N TRP A 170 -20.84 4.68 -12.60
CA TRP A 170 -20.53 3.53 -13.44
C TRP A 170 -19.72 2.42 -12.74
N GLY A 171 -19.40 2.54 -11.45
CA GLY A 171 -18.45 1.62 -10.80
C GLY A 171 -18.73 1.35 -9.32
N PRO A 172 -18.36 0.16 -8.82
CA PRO A 172 -18.59 -0.23 -7.44
C PRO A 172 -17.67 0.53 -6.48
N CYS A 173 -18.06 0.57 -5.21
CA CYS A 173 -17.23 0.99 -4.11
C CYS A 173 -16.41 -0.19 -3.57
N LEU A 174 -15.14 -0.24 -3.94
CA LEU A 174 -14.15 -1.18 -3.45
C LEU A 174 -12.94 -0.39 -2.94
N MET A 175 -12.91 -0.15 -1.62
CA MET A 175 -11.85 0.61 -0.96
C MET A 175 -10.65 -0.30 -0.64
N VAL A 176 -10.00 -0.77 -1.70
CA VAL A 176 -8.85 -1.69 -1.65
C VAL A 176 -7.65 -1.13 -0.88
N SER A 177 -6.81 -2.01 -0.36
CA SER A 177 -5.46 -1.71 0.11
C SER A 177 -4.46 -2.58 -0.66
N GLY A 178 -3.38 -1.98 -1.15
CA GLY A 178 -2.49 -2.68 -2.07
C GLY A 178 -1.18 -1.96 -2.34
N ILE A 179 -0.28 -2.71 -2.96
CA ILE A 179 1.02 -2.21 -3.44
C ILE A 179 1.01 -2.37 -4.95
N TYR A 180 1.20 -1.26 -5.67
CA TYR A 180 1.16 -1.24 -7.14
C TYR A 180 2.50 -0.77 -7.72
N GLY A 181 2.81 -1.24 -8.92
CA GLY A 181 4.05 -0.96 -9.61
C GLY A 181 5.29 -1.60 -8.96
N ASP A 182 6.46 -1.10 -9.32
CA ASP A 182 7.75 -1.64 -8.90
C ASP A 182 7.99 -1.49 -7.39
N VAL A 183 8.28 -2.62 -6.72
CA VAL A 183 8.74 -2.66 -5.32
C VAL A 183 10.08 -3.37 -5.22
N TYR A 184 11.10 -2.68 -4.70
CA TYR A 184 12.46 -3.22 -4.63
C TYR A 184 13.37 -2.46 -3.67
N ILE A 185 14.46 -3.10 -3.27
CA ILE A 185 15.57 -2.43 -2.60
C ILE A 185 16.69 -2.22 -3.61
N GLY A 186 17.14 -0.98 -3.79
CA GLY A 186 18.23 -0.63 -4.67
C GLY A 186 19.46 -0.17 -3.90
N ALA A 187 20.65 -0.45 -4.44
CA ALA A 187 21.90 -0.02 -3.85
C ALA A 187 22.84 0.64 -4.87
N VAL A 188 23.51 1.70 -4.45
CA VAL A 188 24.38 2.56 -5.27
C VAL A 188 25.68 2.91 -4.53
N ASP A 189 26.74 3.13 -5.30
CA ASP A 189 28.05 3.52 -4.75
C ASP A 189 28.24 5.04 -4.69
N GLN A 190 27.89 5.79 -5.73
CA GLN A 190 28.18 7.24 -5.76
C GLN A 190 26.91 8.08 -5.75
N ALA A 191 26.11 7.94 -6.79
CA ALA A 191 24.90 8.72 -6.97
C ALA A 191 23.89 7.93 -7.79
N ARG A 192 22.65 8.39 -7.76
CA ARG A 192 21.56 7.93 -8.60
C ARG A 192 20.89 9.13 -9.24
N ILE A 193 20.53 9.03 -10.51
CA ILE A 193 19.64 9.98 -11.16
C ILE A 193 18.20 9.66 -10.71
N ASP A 194 17.54 10.61 -10.04
CA ASP A 194 16.22 10.37 -9.46
C ASP A 194 15.09 10.48 -10.48
N TYR A 195 15.12 11.55 -11.28
CA TYR A 195 14.29 11.78 -12.45
C TYR A 195 15.04 12.67 -13.44
N VAL A 196 14.67 12.59 -14.72
CA VAL A 196 15.11 13.52 -15.77
C VAL A 196 13.87 14.04 -16.46
N HIS A 197 13.82 15.35 -16.68
CA HIS A 197 12.77 15.99 -17.45
C HIS A 197 13.39 16.97 -18.45
N THR A 198 12.82 17.02 -19.65
CA THR A 198 13.17 18.00 -20.68
C THR A 198 11.89 18.67 -21.14
N SER A 199 11.85 20.00 -21.12
CA SER A 199 10.82 20.79 -21.78
C SER A 199 11.31 21.25 -23.16
N SER A 200 10.45 21.17 -24.18
CA SER A 200 10.68 21.84 -25.47
C SER A 200 10.39 23.33 -25.38
#